data_AF-A0A1M4YYW0-F1
#
_entry.id   AF-A0A1M4YYW0-F1
#
_cell.length_a   1.000
_cell.length_b   1.000
_cell.length_c   1.000
_cell.angle_alpha   90.00
_cell.angle_beta   90.00
_cell.angle_gamma   90.00
#
_symmetry.space_group_name_H-M   'P 1'
#
loop_
_entity.id
_entity.type
_entity.pdbx_description
1 polymer ?
#
loop_
_entity_poly.entity_id
_entity_poly.type
_entity_poly.pdbx_seq_one_letter_code
_entity_poly.pdbx_strand_id
1 'polypeptide(L)'
;MWKKTLASLFIGTSIIAISSTALANPTNTVNTIKVEQTTKPEQLPKVEQTPKVEQSTETKQLTKADQKNDISKYQVINPEKDAYSTEDKVIFINGKAPSGTSIVIKVYGTTDLTRKSFNLLKLPTKNDYIEVFNETVKAGNMGFFDKQLDLVTGINKIIIDFGVDGVPTVEKIVYVKIPEMGAETKEVKLTDMIQILK
;
A
#
# COMPACT_ATOMS: atom_id res chain seq x y z
N MET A 1 -21.64 -37.31 -44.52
CA MET A 1 -20.28 -36.93 -44.99
C MET A 1 -19.62 -36.00 -43.97
N TRP A 2 -18.34 -35.65 -44.14
CA TRP A 2 -17.48 -35.09 -43.09
C TRP A 2 -17.80 -33.66 -42.62
N LYS A 3 -17.44 -33.38 -41.36
CA LYS A 3 -17.18 -32.03 -40.84
C LYS A 3 -15.82 -31.51 -41.36
N LYS A 4 -15.68 -30.20 -41.55
CA LYS A 4 -14.40 -29.49 -41.30
C LYS A 4 -14.68 -28.14 -40.63
N THR A 5 -13.91 -27.82 -39.60
CA THR A 5 -13.86 -26.51 -38.94
C THR A 5 -12.81 -25.63 -39.60
N LEU A 6 -12.98 -24.31 -39.54
CA LEU A 6 -11.94 -23.36 -39.91
C LEU A 6 -11.53 -22.58 -38.65
N ALA A 7 -10.24 -22.60 -38.32
CA ALA A 7 -9.68 -21.87 -37.19
C ALA A 7 -8.83 -20.71 -37.70
N SER A 8 -9.04 -19.51 -37.18
CA SER A 8 -8.25 -18.31 -37.49
C SER A 8 -6.97 -18.26 -36.67
N LEU A 9 -5.83 -18.45 -37.34
CA LEU A 9 -4.50 -18.38 -36.73
C LEU A 9 -3.96 -16.95 -36.80
N PHE A 10 -3.98 -16.23 -35.69
CA PHE A 10 -3.36 -14.90 -35.58
C PHE A 10 -1.89 -15.01 -35.12
N ILE A 11 -0.95 -14.76 -36.04
CA ILE A 11 0.48 -14.64 -35.72
C ILE A 11 0.82 -13.15 -35.59
N GLY A 12 0.94 -12.68 -34.35
CA GLY A 12 1.27 -11.27 -34.03
C GLY A 12 2.70 -11.12 -33.52
N THR A 13 3.69 -11.11 -34.41
CA THR A 13 5.10 -10.90 -34.04
C THR A 13 5.44 -9.41 -33.88
N SER A 14 5.22 -8.87 -32.68
CA SER A 14 5.69 -7.51 -32.33
C SER A 14 7.12 -7.57 -31.80
N ILE A 15 8.09 -7.17 -32.62
CA ILE A 15 9.50 -7.03 -32.23
C ILE A 15 9.65 -5.70 -31.47
N ILE A 16 10.10 -5.76 -30.21
CA ILE A 16 10.52 -4.56 -29.46
C ILE A 16 12.03 -4.46 -29.57
N ALA A 17 12.51 -3.42 -30.26
CA ALA A 17 13.93 -3.10 -30.34
C ALA A 17 14.38 -2.37 -29.07
N ILE A 18 15.56 -2.73 -28.55
CA ILE A 18 16.18 -2.09 -27.38
C ILE A 18 17.22 -1.09 -27.88
N SER A 19 17.16 0.16 -27.42
CA SER A 19 18.23 1.15 -27.62
C SER A 19 18.78 1.63 -26.28
N SER A 20 19.99 1.19 -25.96
CA SER A 20 20.80 1.76 -24.88
C SER A 20 21.71 2.86 -25.43
N THR A 21 21.89 3.93 -24.66
CA THR A 21 22.94 4.94 -24.89
C THR A 21 23.84 4.98 -23.67
N ALA A 22 25.15 5.12 -23.90
CA ALA A 22 26.18 4.85 -22.91
C ALA A 22 26.54 6.06 -22.04
N LEU A 23 27.03 5.79 -20.83
CA LEU A 23 27.60 6.77 -19.91
C LEU A 23 29.10 6.93 -20.17
N ALA A 24 29.57 8.14 -20.54
CA ALA A 24 30.99 8.49 -20.54
C ALA A 24 31.22 10.01 -20.42
N ASN A 25 31.97 10.44 -19.40
CA ASN A 25 32.55 11.78 -19.33
C ASN A 25 33.85 11.85 -20.15
N PRO A 26 34.15 13.00 -20.75
CA PRO A 26 35.53 13.49 -20.87
C PRO A 26 35.76 14.81 -20.11
N THR A 27 37.04 15.12 -19.87
CA THR A 27 37.51 16.18 -18.95
C THR A 27 37.59 17.57 -19.60
N ASN A 28 37.61 18.62 -18.76
CA ASN A 28 37.87 20.02 -19.15
C ASN A 28 39.11 20.22 -20.05
N THR A 29 39.06 21.19 -20.97
CA THR A 29 40.15 22.17 -21.26
C THR A 29 39.57 23.38 -22.02
N VAL A 30 40.22 24.54 -21.88
CA VAL A 30 39.76 25.90 -22.23
C VAL A 30 40.22 26.37 -23.64
N ASN A 31 39.33 27.04 -24.41
CA ASN A 31 39.52 28.35 -25.09
C ASN A 31 38.31 28.67 -26.02
N THR A 32 37.65 29.86 -26.01
CA THR A 32 38.04 31.20 -26.57
C THR A 32 38.01 31.17 -28.12
N ILE A 33 37.32 32.04 -28.90
CA ILE A 33 37.05 33.51 -28.78
C ILE A 33 35.77 33.98 -29.56
N LYS A 34 35.23 35.17 -29.21
CA LYS A 34 34.53 36.20 -30.06
C LYS A 34 33.09 35.91 -30.62
N VAL A 35 32.20 36.90 -30.88
CA VAL A 35 32.17 38.40 -30.75
C VAL A 35 30.75 38.93 -30.36
N GLU A 36 30.67 40.18 -29.84
CA GLU A 36 29.57 41.21 -29.86
C GLU A 36 28.07 40.82 -29.62
N GLN A 37 27.35 41.33 -28.60
CA GLN A 37 26.79 42.69 -28.32
C GLN A 37 25.47 43.05 -29.09
N THR A 38 24.34 43.49 -28.48
CA THR A 38 23.95 43.61 -27.04
C THR A 38 22.55 43.00 -26.72
N THR A 39 21.37 43.62 -26.56
CA THR A 39 20.84 45.03 -26.57
C THR A 39 19.48 45.09 -25.78
N LYS A 40 18.87 46.28 -25.55
CA LYS A 40 17.66 46.57 -24.72
C LYS A 40 17.02 47.93 -25.16
N PRO A 41 15.84 48.43 -24.69
CA PRO A 41 14.62 47.86 -24.03
C PRO A 41 13.26 48.27 -24.69
N GLU A 42 12.12 48.04 -23.99
CA GLU A 42 11.01 49.03 -23.71
C GLU A 42 9.53 48.66 -24.09
N GLN A 43 8.69 48.51 -23.04
CA GLN A 43 7.23 48.76 -22.83
C GLN A 43 6.05 48.31 -23.76
N LEU A 44 5.06 47.65 -23.10
CA LEU A 44 3.57 47.83 -23.05
C LEU A 44 2.76 48.44 -24.22
N PRO A 45 1.52 47.91 -24.43
CA PRO A 45 0.33 48.67 -23.99
C PRO A 45 -0.79 47.84 -23.30
N LYS A 46 -1.87 48.54 -22.88
CA LYS A 46 -3.16 48.05 -22.31
C LYS A 46 -4.30 48.94 -22.88
N VAL A 47 -5.58 48.59 -22.64
CA VAL A 47 -6.86 49.25 -23.04
C VAL A 47 -7.47 48.63 -24.32
N GLU A 48 -8.78 48.35 -24.48
CA GLU A 48 -9.95 48.17 -23.58
C GLU A 48 -11.14 47.58 -24.39
N GLN A 49 -12.31 47.44 -23.75
CA GLN A 49 -13.68 47.34 -24.31
C GLN A 49 -14.29 45.94 -24.53
N THR A 50 -15.46 45.75 -23.91
CA THR A 50 -16.51 44.80 -24.29
C THR A 50 -17.65 45.55 -25.01
N PRO A 51 -18.41 44.84 -25.85
CA PRO A 51 -19.86 44.80 -25.62
C PRO A 51 -20.38 43.37 -25.42
N LYS A 52 -21.71 43.20 -25.35
CA LYS A 52 -22.43 42.05 -24.79
C LYS A 52 -23.70 41.79 -25.62
N VAL A 53 -24.38 40.65 -25.40
CA VAL A 53 -25.74 40.29 -25.85
C VAL A 53 -25.80 39.78 -27.29
N GLU A 54 -26.35 38.60 -27.60
CA GLU A 54 -26.55 37.28 -26.93
C GLU A 54 -27.05 36.36 -28.11
N GLN A 55 -27.59 35.13 -28.07
CA GLN A 55 -27.87 34.03 -27.13
C GLN A 55 -28.15 32.77 -28.01
N SER A 56 -27.92 31.55 -27.51
CA SER A 56 -28.70 30.37 -27.94
C SER A 56 -28.77 29.29 -26.84
N THR A 57 -29.98 28.77 -26.64
CA THR A 57 -30.41 27.68 -25.74
C THR A 57 -29.44 26.48 -25.75
N GLU A 58 -28.89 26.05 -24.61
CA GLU A 58 -29.52 25.31 -23.50
C GLU A 58 -29.77 23.82 -23.77
N THR A 59 -29.07 22.97 -23.01
CA THR A 59 -29.68 21.76 -22.45
C THR A 59 -29.07 21.46 -21.07
N LYS A 60 -29.88 21.60 -20.02
CA LYS A 60 -29.69 20.88 -18.74
C LYS A 60 -29.90 19.37 -18.99
N GLN A 61 -29.52 18.37 -18.19
CA GLN A 61 -28.98 18.20 -16.83
C GLN A 61 -28.31 16.78 -16.84
N LEU A 62 -27.79 16.11 -15.80
CA LEU A 62 -28.02 16.08 -14.35
C LEU A 62 -26.84 15.38 -13.64
N THR A 63 -26.67 15.60 -12.33
CA THR A 63 -25.94 14.74 -11.36
C THR A 63 -24.58 14.11 -11.76
N LYS A 64 -23.51 14.66 -11.17
CA LYS A 64 -22.92 13.90 -10.06
C LYS A 64 -23.76 14.24 -8.82
N ALA A 65 -24.48 13.26 -8.29
CA ALA A 65 -24.93 13.35 -6.91
C ALA A 65 -23.71 13.10 -6.02
N ASP A 66 -23.62 13.76 -4.88
CA ASP A 66 -22.72 13.32 -3.82
C ASP A 66 -23.22 11.97 -3.32
N GLN A 67 -22.71 10.88 -3.92
CA GLN A 67 -22.80 9.55 -3.34
C GLN A 67 -21.93 9.51 -2.08
N LYS A 68 -22.47 10.09 -1.01
CA LYS A 68 -21.96 9.96 0.35
C LYS A 68 -22.01 8.48 0.71
N ASN A 69 -20.90 7.79 0.42
CA ASN A 69 -20.75 6.37 0.69
C ASN A 69 -21.08 6.10 2.16
N ASP A 70 -21.93 5.10 2.39
CA ASP A 70 -22.31 4.70 3.73
C ASP A 70 -21.13 3.95 4.38
N ILE A 71 -20.27 4.72 5.04
CA ILE A 71 -19.04 4.24 5.69
C ILE A 71 -19.35 3.11 6.66
N SER A 72 -20.55 3.05 7.27
CA SER A 72 -20.94 2.00 8.21
C SER A 72 -20.97 0.58 7.60
N LYS A 73 -21.00 0.48 6.26
CA LYS A 73 -20.91 -0.79 5.51
C LYS A 73 -19.50 -1.36 5.43
N TYR A 74 -18.46 -0.59 5.76
CA TYR A 74 -17.05 -0.97 5.66
C TYR A 74 -16.46 -1.10 7.07
N GLN A 75 -15.97 -2.28 7.44
CA GLN A 75 -15.42 -2.52 8.79
C GLN A 75 -14.52 -3.76 8.80
N VAL A 76 -13.34 -3.64 9.41
CA VAL A 76 -12.55 -4.80 9.86
C VAL A 76 -13.19 -5.31 11.15
N ILE A 77 -13.52 -6.60 11.20
CA ILE A 77 -14.17 -7.26 12.34
C ILE A 77 -13.12 -7.99 13.18
N ASN A 78 -12.17 -8.69 12.54
CA ASN A 78 -11.02 -9.29 13.21
C ASN A 78 -9.70 -8.82 12.56
N PRO A 79 -8.68 -8.43 13.35
CA PRO A 79 -8.70 -8.23 14.79
C PRO A 79 -9.50 -6.98 15.19
N GLU A 80 -10.25 -7.08 16.29
CA GLU A 80 -10.97 -5.95 16.89
C GLU A 80 -9.99 -4.83 17.31
N LYS A 81 -8.97 -5.18 18.09
CA LYS A 81 -7.98 -4.23 18.66
C LYS A 81 -7.10 -3.60 17.57
N ASP A 82 -6.87 -2.29 17.66
CA ASP A 82 -5.99 -1.56 16.73
C ASP A 82 -4.50 -1.80 16.98
N ALA A 83 -4.12 -2.04 18.24
CA ALA A 83 -2.76 -2.40 18.62
C ALA A 83 -2.79 -3.53 19.66
N TYR A 84 -2.03 -4.61 19.42
CA TYR A 84 -1.89 -5.72 20.36
C TYR A 84 -0.57 -6.49 20.17
N SER A 85 -0.33 -7.48 21.03
CA SER A 85 0.79 -8.41 20.93
C SER A 85 0.28 -9.85 20.96
N THR A 86 0.97 -10.75 20.26
CA THR A 86 0.74 -12.19 20.27
C THR A 86 2.08 -12.93 20.12
N GLU A 87 2.09 -14.24 20.30
CA GLU A 87 3.18 -15.14 19.91
C GLU A 87 2.89 -15.84 18.56
N ASP A 88 1.64 -15.77 18.08
CA ASP A 88 1.24 -16.30 16.77
C ASP A 88 1.81 -15.49 15.61
N LYS A 89 2.50 -16.17 14.69
CA LYS A 89 2.90 -15.60 13.40
C LYS A 89 1.77 -15.61 12.38
N VAL A 90 0.82 -16.53 12.50
CA VAL A 90 -0.31 -16.64 11.57
C VAL A 90 -1.52 -15.95 12.19
N ILE A 91 -2.12 -15.01 11.49
CA ILE A 91 -3.38 -14.37 11.92
C ILE A 91 -4.43 -14.41 10.81
N PHE A 92 -5.68 -14.19 11.19
CA PHE A 92 -6.82 -14.16 10.26
C PHE A 92 -7.47 -12.78 10.29
N ILE A 93 -7.34 -12.02 9.20
CA ILE A 93 -8.10 -10.79 8.99
C ILE A 93 -9.48 -11.16 8.45
N ASN A 94 -10.53 -10.53 8.96
CA ASN A 94 -11.83 -10.54 8.30
C ASN A 94 -12.60 -9.26 8.55
N GLY A 95 -13.61 -9.02 7.72
CA GLY A 95 -14.46 -7.84 7.82
C GLY A 95 -15.63 -7.88 6.86
N LYS A 96 -16.35 -6.76 6.82
CA LYS A 96 -17.49 -6.52 5.93
C LYS A 96 -17.21 -5.36 4.98
N ALA A 97 -17.74 -5.48 3.76
CA ALA A 97 -17.80 -4.44 2.73
C ALA A 97 -18.93 -4.81 1.74
N PRO A 98 -19.45 -3.88 0.92
CA PRO A 98 -20.41 -4.23 -0.14
C PRO A 98 -19.89 -5.36 -1.07
N SER A 99 -20.79 -6.22 -1.52
CA SER A 99 -20.46 -7.35 -2.40
C SER A 99 -19.69 -6.88 -3.64
N GLY A 100 -18.55 -7.54 -3.93
CA GLY A 100 -17.71 -7.23 -5.08
C GLY A 100 -16.70 -6.09 -4.89
N THR A 101 -16.72 -5.35 -3.76
CA THR A 101 -15.65 -4.41 -3.39
C THR A 101 -14.30 -5.11 -3.41
N SER A 102 -13.30 -4.47 -4.02
CA SER A 102 -11.89 -4.88 -3.98
C SER A 102 -11.22 -4.27 -2.75
N ILE A 103 -10.62 -5.08 -1.89
CA ILE A 103 -9.92 -4.63 -0.67
C ILE A 103 -8.43 -4.94 -0.84
N VAL A 104 -7.59 -3.91 -0.75
CA VAL A 104 -6.13 -4.05 -0.77
C VAL A 104 -5.65 -4.26 0.66
N ILE A 105 -5.00 -5.40 0.92
CA ILE A 105 -4.42 -5.74 2.21
C ILE A 105 -2.90 -5.75 2.05
N LYS A 106 -2.22 -4.92 2.85
CA LYS A 106 -0.76 -4.85 2.89
C LYS A 106 -0.24 -5.11 4.29
N VAL A 107 0.89 -5.80 4.39
CA VAL A 107 1.60 -6.00 5.66
C VAL A 107 3.01 -5.45 5.50
N TYR A 108 3.43 -4.68 6.50
CA TYR A 108 4.78 -4.17 6.64
C TYR A 108 5.39 -4.69 7.95
N GLY A 109 6.57 -5.29 7.88
CA GLY A 109 7.29 -5.80 9.05
C GLY A 109 8.55 -4.99 9.35
N THR A 110 8.90 -4.86 10.63
CA THR A 110 10.27 -4.52 11.03
C THR A 110 11.10 -5.78 11.11
N THR A 111 11.97 -6.00 10.14
CA THR A 111 12.96 -7.08 10.23
C THR A 111 14.15 -6.65 11.12
N ASP A 112 14.87 -7.62 11.65
CA ASP A 112 16.05 -7.42 12.52
C ASP A 112 17.19 -6.64 11.83
N LEU A 113 17.15 -6.53 10.49
CA LEU A 113 18.04 -5.71 9.67
C LEU A 113 18.13 -4.25 10.16
N THR A 114 17.08 -3.74 10.81
CA THR A 114 17.06 -2.37 11.36
C THR A 114 17.99 -2.16 12.56
N ARG A 115 18.38 -3.22 13.28
CA ARG A 115 19.13 -3.18 14.56
C ARG A 115 18.49 -2.27 15.64
N LYS A 116 17.19 -1.99 15.54
CA LYS A 116 16.45 -1.09 16.44
C LYS A 116 15.46 -1.89 17.27
N SER A 117 15.52 -1.73 18.59
CA SER A 117 14.44 -2.21 19.47
C SER A 117 13.20 -1.32 19.33
N PHE A 118 12.08 -1.96 18.98
CA PHE A 118 10.74 -1.39 18.88
C PHE A 118 9.77 -2.18 19.76
N ASN A 119 8.69 -1.53 20.20
CA ASN A 119 7.60 -2.15 20.96
C ASN A 119 6.33 -1.28 20.79
N LEU A 120 5.21 -1.68 21.40
CA LEU A 120 3.93 -0.96 21.27
C LEU A 120 3.93 0.48 21.84
N LEU A 121 4.89 0.85 22.71
CA LEU A 121 5.07 2.22 23.22
C LEU A 121 6.05 3.04 22.35
N LYS A 122 6.92 2.37 21.60
CA LYS A 122 7.94 2.96 20.73
C LYS A 122 7.85 2.33 19.35
N LEU A 123 6.86 2.80 18.59
CA LEU A 123 6.58 2.31 17.25
C LEU A 123 7.71 2.67 16.25
N PRO A 124 7.89 1.87 15.18
CA PRO A 124 8.82 2.16 14.09
C PRO A 124 8.40 3.36 13.25
N THR A 125 9.37 4.05 12.63
CA THR A 125 9.09 5.12 11.66
C THR A 125 8.77 4.54 10.29
N LYS A 126 8.22 5.34 9.37
CA LYS A 126 7.88 4.90 8.00
C LYS A 126 9.04 4.21 7.25
N ASN A 127 10.29 4.60 7.53
CA ASN A 127 11.48 4.06 6.87
C ASN A 127 12.05 2.81 7.55
N ASP A 128 11.52 2.41 8.71
CA ASP A 128 11.89 1.18 9.43
C ASP A 128 11.04 -0.03 9.01
N TYR A 129 9.95 0.23 8.29
CA TYR A 129 8.98 -0.76 7.80
C TYR A 129 9.35 -1.26 6.39
N ILE A 130 9.31 -2.57 6.18
CA ILE A 130 9.51 -3.22 4.88
C ILE A 130 8.21 -3.92 4.47
N GLU A 131 7.75 -3.74 3.24
CA GLU A 131 6.56 -4.44 2.71
C GLU A 131 6.86 -5.95 2.60
N VAL A 132 6.09 -6.78 3.30
CA VAL A 132 6.24 -8.25 3.30
C VAL A 132 5.06 -8.96 2.63
N PHE A 133 3.92 -8.29 2.48
CA PHE A 133 2.73 -8.81 1.81
C PHE A 133 1.92 -7.66 1.20
N ASN A 134 1.32 -7.88 0.03
CA ASN A 134 0.45 -6.93 -0.67
C ASN A 134 -0.43 -7.70 -1.67
N GLU A 135 -1.74 -7.77 -1.40
CA GLU A 135 -2.71 -8.50 -2.23
C GLU A 135 -4.05 -7.76 -2.28
N THR A 136 -4.80 -7.94 -3.37
CA THR A 136 -6.19 -7.46 -3.48
C THR A 136 -7.15 -8.62 -3.38
N VAL A 137 -7.93 -8.68 -2.28
CA VAL A 137 -9.04 -9.62 -2.11
C VAL A 137 -10.36 -8.98 -2.57
N LYS A 138 -11.44 -9.75 -2.65
CA LYS A 138 -12.78 -9.22 -2.92
C LYS A 138 -13.76 -9.63 -1.83
N ALA A 139 -14.68 -8.72 -1.50
CA ALA A 139 -15.85 -9.06 -0.69
C ALA A 139 -16.77 -10.01 -1.48
N GLY A 140 -17.08 -11.17 -0.90
CA GLY A 140 -17.99 -12.15 -1.47
C GLY A 140 -19.45 -11.69 -1.46
N ASN A 141 -20.33 -12.51 -2.04
CA ASN A 141 -21.75 -12.17 -2.27
C ASN A 141 -22.53 -11.80 -0.99
N MET A 142 -22.10 -12.27 0.18
CA MET A 142 -22.71 -11.95 1.48
C MET A 142 -22.18 -10.65 2.11
N GLY A 143 -21.28 -9.93 1.44
CA GLY A 143 -20.67 -8.69 1.94
C GLY A 143 -19.56 -8.88 2.97
N PHE A 144 -18.88 -10.03 2.95
CA PHE A 144 -17.74 -10.35 3.82
C PHE A 144 -16.46 -10.58 3.01
N PHE A 145 -15.32 -10.26 3.61
CA PHE A 145 -13.99 -10.62 3.11
C PHE A 145 -13.16 -11.20 4.26
N ASP A 146 -12.23 -12.09 3.92
CA ASP A 146 -11.29 -12.68 4.86
C ASP A 146 -9.95 -12.99 4.21
N LYS A 147 -8.89 -13.09 5.03
CA LYS A 147 -7.54 -13.43 4.59
C LYS A 147 -6.68 -13.91 5.76
N GLN A 148 -6.07 -15.09 5.62
CA GLN A 148 -4.93 -15.48 6.46
C GLN A 148 -3.68 -14.66 6.05
N LEU A 149 -2.98 -14.12 7.05
CA LEU A 149 -1.72 -13.39 6.88
C LEU A 149 -0.62 -14.03 7.74
N ASP A 150 0.55 -14.22 7.15
CA ASP A 150 1.76 -14.64 7.84
C ASP A 150 2.60 -13.40 8.19
N LEU A 151 2.87 -13.22 9.49
CA LEU A 151 3.57 -12.09 10.08
C LEU A 151 5.04 -12.42 10.38
N VAL A 152 5.89 -11.40 10.40
CA VAL A 152 7.26 -11.53 10.90
C VAL A 152 7.34 -11.32 12.41
N THR A 153 8.36 -11.88 13.06
CA THR A 153 8.70 -11.51 14.44
C THR A 153 9.04 -10.02 14.51
N GLY A 154 8.58 -9.32 15.55
CA GLY A 154 8.74 -7.87 15.71
C GLY A 154 7.43 -7.10 15.53
N ILE A 155 7.52 -5.82 15.15
CA ILE A 155 6.34 -4.98 14.88
C ILE A 155 5.89 -5.19 13.44
N ASN A 156 4.62 -5.55 13.28
CA ASN A 156 3.92 -5.59 12.00
C ASN A 156 2.90 -4.45 11.96
N LYS A 157 2.80 -3.76 10.83
CA LYS A 157 1.74 -2.81 10.48
C LYS A 157 0.95 -3.40 9.33
N ILE A 158 -0.34 -3.61 9.54
CA ILE A 158 -1.28 -4.12 8.54
C ILE A 158 -2.14 -2.93 8.10
N ILE A 159 -2.26 -2.74 6.79
CA ILE A 159 -3.03 -1.67 6.17
C ILE A 159 -4.12 -2.32 5.33
N ILE A 160 -5.39 -2.03 5.66
CA ILE A 160 -6.57 -2.51 4.95
C ILE A 160 -7.23 -1.31 4.28
N ASP A 161 -7.14 -1.25 2.96
CA ASP A 161 -7.73 -0.20 2.12
C ASP A 161 -8.91 -0.77 1.34
N PHE A 162 -10.09 -0.16 1.50
CA PHE A 162 -11.31 -0.57 0.81
C PHE A 162 -11.41 -0.05 -0.63
N GLY A 163 -10.49 0.82 -1.07
CA GLY A 163 -10.46 1.33 -2.45
C GLY A 163 -11.68 2.16 -2.86
N VAL A 164 -12.34 2.82 -1.90
CA VAL A 164 -13.59 3.56 -2.10
C VAL A 164 -13.47 4.97 -1.53
N ASP A 165 -13.79 5.98 -2.35
CA ASP A 165 -13.78 7.39 -1.97
C ASP A 165 -14.60 7.67 -0.70
N GLY A 166 -13.95 8.33 0.27
CA GLY A 166 -14.54 8.70 1.56
C GLY A 166 -14.52 7.60 2.63
N VAL A 167 -14.08 6.38 2.32
CA VAL A 167 -13.86 5.32 3.33
C VAL A 167 -12.42 5.40 3.83
N PRO A 168 -12.17 5.54 5.15
CA PRO A 168 -10.81 5.59 5.67
C PRO A 168 -10.14 4.22 5.62
N THR A 169 -8.84 4.22 5.29
CA THR A 169 -7.96 3.06 5.44
C THR A 169 -7.85 2.65 6.91
N VAL A 170 -7.94 1.36 7.22
CA VAL A 170 -7.75 0.83 8.58
C VAL A 170 -6.31 0.38 8.77
N GLU A 171 -5.68 0.83 9.86
CA GLU A 171 -4.35 0.36 10.27
C GLU A 171 -4.47 -0.53 11.52
N LYS A 172 -3.76 -1.67 11.54
CA LYS A 172 -3.63 -2.54 12.72
C LYS A 172 -2.14 -2.79 13.01
N ILE A 173 -1.73 -2.67 14.28
CA ILE A 173 -0.37 -2.92 14.76
C ILE A 173 -0.33 -4.23 15.55
N VAL A 174 0.56 -5.15 15.15
CA VAL A 174 0.72 -6.46 15.80
C VAL A 174 2.18 -6.67 16.19
N TYR A 175 2.46 -6.70 17.50
CA TYR A 175 3.78 -7.07 18.02
C TYR A 175 3.86 -8.60 18.23
N VAL A 176 4.49 -9.28 17.27
CA VAL A 176 4.72 -10.74 17.33
C VAL A 176 5.99 -10.99 18.13
N LYS A 177 5.85 -11.57 19.32
CA LYS A 177 6.98 -11.94 20.17
C LYS A 177 7.76 -13.13 19.58
N ILE A 178 8.93 -13.40 20.16
CA ILE A 178 9.51 -14.74 20.15
C ILE A 178 8.97 -15.45 21.40
N PRO A 179 8.38 -16.66 21.29
CA PRO A 179 7.98 -17.42 22.47
C PRO A 179 9.23 -17.82 23.28
N GLU A 180 9.16 -17.71 24.61
CA GLU A 180 10.31 -17.96 25.50
C GLU A 180 10.59 -19.46 25.66
N MET A 181 11.25 -20.05 24.65
CA MET A 181 11.87 -21.38 24.72
C MET A 181 13.01 -21.38 25.75
N GLY A 182 12.64 -21.54 27.02
CA GLY A 182 13.57 -21.53 28.16
C GLY A 182 12.88 -21.55 29.53
N ALA A 183 11.59 -21.20 29.59
CA ALA A 183 10.77 -21.38 30.79
C ALA A 183 10.36 -22.85 30.98
N GLU A 184 11.34 -23.74 31.17
CA GLU A 184 11.05 -25.04 31.78
C GLU A 184 10.42 -24.81 33.15
N THR A 185 9.15 -25.18 33.29
CA THR A 185 8.56 -25.43 34.61
C THR A 185 9.29 -26.61 35.22
N LYS A 186 10.39 -26.32 35.94
CA LYS A 186 11.05 -27.29 36.80
C LYS A 186 10.01 -27.76 37.81
N GLU A 187 9.46 -28.96 37.59
CA GLU A 187 8.80 -29.70 38.64
C GLU A 187 9.81 -29.83 39.78
N VAL A 188 9.60 -29.06 40.85
CA VAL A 188 10.34 -29.23 42.10
C VAL A 188 9.86 -30.54 42.68
N LYS A 189 10.55 -31.63 42.31
CA LYS A 189 10.23 -32.96 42.81
C LYS A 189 10.37 -32.91 44.32
N LEU A 190 9.40 -33.47 45.04
CA LEU A 190 9.35 -33.38 46.51
C LEU A 190 10.65 -33.87 47.16
N THR A 191 11.32 -34.83 46.51
CA THR A 191 12.66 -35.36 46.80
C THR A 191 13.73 -34.27 46.95
N ASP A 192 13.70 -33.24 46.11
CA ASP A 192 14.74 -32.20 46.04
C ASP A 192 14.59 -31.22 47.21
N MET A 193 13.35 -30.92 47.64
CA MET A 193 13.12 -30.14 48.86
C MET A 193 13.54 -30.89 50.14
N ILE A 194 13.42 -32.22 50.16
CA ILE A 194 13.80 -33.04 51.31
C ILE A 194 15.33 -33.04 51.53
N GLN A 195 16.15 -32.79 50.50
CA GLN A 195 17.60 -32.62 50.65
C GLN A 195 18.00 -31.26 51.23
N ILE A 196 17.15 -30.24 51.12
CA ILE A 196 17.40 -28.87 51.62
C ILE A 196 17.03 -28.74 53.12
N LEU A 197 16.33 -29.72 53.68
CA LEU A 197 15.83 -29.75 55.07
C LEU A 197 16.64 -30.71 55.98
N LYS A 198 17.97 -30.77 55.78
CA LYS A 198 18.93 -31.53 56.60
C LYS A 198 20.16 -30.70 56.93
#